data_AF-A0A523NTW8-F1
#
_entry.id   AF-A0A523NTW8-F1
#
_cell.length_a   1.000
_cell.length_b   1.000
_cell.length_c   1.000
_cell.angle_alpha   90.00
_cell.angle_beta   90.00
_cell.angle_gamma   90.00
#
_symmetry.space_group_name_H-M   'P 1'
#
loop_
_entity.id
_entity.type
_entity.pdbx_description
1 polymer ?
#
loop_
_entity_poly.entity_id
_entity_poly.type
_entity_poly.pdbx_seq_one_letter_code
_entity_poly.pdbx_strand_id
1 'polypeptide(L)'
;MAPTHPIPKRLSGRRSTLFWIPVLLLVPGILAVPPAFAVDSRKVEKMIEDSLPEKEQALSAEKRKQVLDAGKTVYQKFCVHCHGPRGRGNGTATPYLSPQPRDLSSGVFKFHSTQNNALPVDEDLARTIRQGVPGTSMPPWGGVLTPLEIRSLVAYIKTFSGRFNREIPDYRIRVGLELPHDPLSVRQGGEVYRQMRCGSCHGKDGKRSGPLDASLDDIWGHTSYVYDLERPELYKAGASSRDIYQTLVAGMDGTPMNAYDYLTEDERWHLVHYLQSRFTSPVMPGESKDPPLSSIKIAEPLSRDPFHPIWKQVPSRTIRLNPVQFRGHPIGRLQVQSVHNGRRIAFRLTWRDSQPDGALVTHSGYLDEAAIQFALHPGPVADSPFYGMGERKKPVNIWHWKADAGQRITGNPARSVAVRSEKHYVNPFSESPVEELNASGFGSLTVQSLQNQQLQGQGAWQDGQWRVVFVRDLVTPSRQDVHFKQGGHFLLAFAVWDGANKDKNANKVVSFWKTLVLNHDESAP
;
A
#
# COMPACT_ATOMS: atom_id res chain seq x y z
N MET A 1 -21.60 -0.58 -66.22
CA MET A 1 -22.54 -0.37 -67.34
C MET A 1 -23.87 -1.01 -66.95
N ALA A 2 -24.90 -0.19 -66.71
CA ALA A 2 -26.29 -0.63 -66.64
C ALA A 2 -26.79 -0.99 -68.07
N PRO A 3 -27.88 -1.77 -68.22
CA PRO A 3 -29.26 -1.22 -68.18
C PRO A 3 -30.28 -2.15 -67.45
N THR A 4 -31.08 -1.66 -66.50
CA THR A 4 -32.47 -1.12 -66.58
C THR A 4 -33.57 -2.03 -67.15
N HIS A 5 -34.40 -2.56 -66.22
CA HIS A 5 -35.89 -2.62 -66.14
C HIS A 5 -36.74 -3.12 -67.35
N PRO A 6 -37.85 -3.88 -67.14
CA PRO A 6 -39.04 -3.33 -66.46
C PRO A 6 -39.89 -4.26 -65.58
N ILE A 7 -40.69 -3.60 -64.73
CA ILE A 7 -41.81 -4.11 -63.94
C ILE A 7 -43.07 -4.23 -64.83
N PRO A 8 -43.97 -5.19 -64.56
CA PRO A 8 -45.40 -4.92 -64.70
C PRO A 8 -46.20 -5.16 -63.41
N LYS A 9 -47.27 -4.37 -63.30
CA LYS A 9 -48.18 -4.21 -62.16
C LYS A 9 -49.19 -5.37 -62.01
N ARG A 10 -49.49 -5.66 -60.73
CA ARG A 10 -50.75 -6.11 -60.09
C ARG A 10 -51.86 -6.72 -60.96
N LEU A 11 -52.36 -7.88 -60.51
CA LEU A 11 -53.78 -8.19 -60.46
C LEU A 11 -54.13 -8.93 -59.14
N SER A 12 -55.37 -8.70 -58.73
CA SER A 12 -56.00 -8.91 -57.43
C SER A 12 -56.45 -10.34 -57.14
N GLY A 13 -56.50 -10.69 -55.85
CA GLY A 13 -57.66 -11.38 -55.28
C GLY A 13 -57.42 -12.80 -54.76
N ARG A 14 -57.38 -12.95 -53.44
CA ARG A 14 -58.31 -13.83 -52.68
C ARG A 14 -58.16 -13.60 -51.18
N ARG A 15 -59.31 -13.33 -50.55
CA ARG A 15 -59.48 -13.25 -49.09
C ARG A 15 -59.39 -14.66 -48.51
N SER A 16 -58.53 -14.87 -47.52
CA SER A 16 -58.62 -15.99 -46.58
C SER A 16 -58.78 -15.43 -45.17
N THR A 17 -59.96 -15.66 -44.62
CA THR A 17 -60.33 -15.41 -43.23
C THR A 17 -59.65 -16.44 -42.34
N LEU A 18 -58.64 -16.04 -41.56
CA LEU A 18 -58.17 -16.80 -40.41
C LEU A 18 -58.70 -16.14 -39.13
N PHE A 19 -59.47 -16.92 -38.37
CA PHE A 19 -59.92 -16.63 -37.02
C PHE A 19 -58.70 -16.44 -36.10
N TRP A 20 -58.58 -15.26 -35.49
CA TRP A 20 -57.61 -14.97 -34.44
C TRP A 20 -58.32 -15.11 -33.09
N ILE A 21 -57.97 -16.14 -32.33
CA ILE A 21 -58.36 -16.30 -30.92
C ILE A 21 -57.27 -15.56 -30.10
N PRO A 22 -57.59 -14.52 -29.33
CA PRO A 22 -56.59 -13.86 -28.50
C PRO A 22 -56.37 -14.70 -27.23
N VAL A 23 -55.23 -15.39 -27.16
CA VAL A 23 -54.72 -15.94 -25.90
C VAL A 23 -54.16 -14.78 -25.08
N LEU A 24 -54.89 -14.39 -24.04
CA LEU A 24 -54.45 -13.44 -23.02
C LEU A 24 -53.35 -14.09 -22.18
N LEU A 25 -52.09 -13.91 -22.59
CA LEU A 25 -50.92 -14.17 -21.75
C LEU A 25 -50.74 -12.97 -20.79
N LEU A 26 -51.17 -13.17 -19.54
CA LEU A 26 -50.80 -12.34 -18.40
C LEU A 26 -49.28 -12.41 -18.20
N VAL A 27 -48.57 -11.44 -18.78
CA VAL A 27 -47.18 -11.14 -18.41
C VAL A 27 -47.22 -10.32 -17.12
N PRO A 28 -46.66 -10.79 -16.00
CA PRO A 28 -46.45 -9.91 -14.85
C PRO A 28 -45.41 -8.87 -15.27
N GLY A 29 -45.83 -7.62 -15.37
CA GLY A 29 -44.94 -6.49 -15.61
C GLY A 29 -43.91 -6.42 -14.49
N ILE A 30 -42.70 -6.89 -14.77
CA ILE A 30 -41.52 -6.47 -14.03
C ILE A 30 -41.36 -4.99 -14.36
N LEU A 31 -41.80 -4.14 -13.44
CA LEU A 31 -41.49 -2.72 -13.44
C LEU A 31 -39.98 -2.58 -13.56
N ALA A 32 -39.50 -2.22 -14.74
CA ALA A 32 -38.17 -1.68 -14.93
C ALA A 32 -38.13 -0.37 -14.13
N VAL A 33 -37.48 -0.45 -12.98
CA VAL A 33 -37.25 0.65 -12.06
C VAL A 33 -36.27 1.62 -12.75
N PRO A 34 -36.68 2.85 -13.13
CA PRO A 34 -35.78 3.80 -13.79
C PRO A 34 -34.71 4.34 -12.80
N PRO A 35 -33.58 4.89 -13.27
CA PRO A 35 -32.41 5.24 -12.44
C PRO A 35 -32.59 6.48 -11.53
N ALA A 36 -33.81 6.79 -11.09
CA ALA A 36 -34.14 7.94 -10.25
C ALA A 36 -33.99 7.69 -8.72
N PHE A 37 -33.60 6.49 -8.29
CA PHE A 37 -33.67 6.06 -6.87
C PHE A 37 -32.58 6.63 -5.96
N ALA A 38 -31.56 7.29 -6.49
CA ALA A 38 -30.49 7.84 -5.64
C ALA A 38 -30.93 9.06 -4.82
N VAL A 39 -31.90 9.85 -5.31
CA VAL A 39 -32.33 11.13 -4.67
C VAL A 39 -33.40 10.92 -3.59
N ASP A 40 -34.24 9.88 -3.70
CA ASP A 40 -35.38 9.67 -2.78
C ASP A 40 -35.01 8.95 -1.47
N SER A 41 -33.90 8.21 -1.43
CA SER A 41 -33.57 7.33 -0.30
C SER A 41 -33.07 8.10 0.94
N ARG A 42 -32.25 9.13 0.75
CA ARG A 42 -31.81 10.07 1.82
C ARG A 42 -32.98 10.87 2.41
N LYS A 43 -34.00 11.14 1.60
CA LYS A 43 -35.19 11.90 2.00
C LYS A 43 -36.02 11.10 3.00
N VAL A 44 -36.14 9.79 2.80
CA VAL A 44 -36.85 8.89 3.73
C VAL A 44 -36.13 8.78 5.07
N GLU A 45 -34.80 8.58 5.08
CA GLU A 45 -34.02 8.57 6.33
C GLU A 45 -34.20 9.87 7.12
N LYS A 46 -34.17 11.01 6.42
CA LYS A 46 -34.39 12.32 7.03
C LYS A 46 -35.81 12.45 7.60
N MET A 47 -36.83 11.99 6.89
CA MET A 47 -38.21 12.00 7.39
C MET A 47 -38.39 11.13 8.64
N ILE A 48 -37.67 10.00 8.72
CA ILE A 48 -37.65 9.16 9.94
C ILE A 48 -36.96 9.91 11.08
N GLU A 49 -35.79 10.50 10.83
CA GLU A 49 -35.04 11.27 11.85
C GLU A 49 -35.86 12.46 12.38
N ASP A 50 -36.51 13.20 11.48
CA ASP A 50 -37.38 14.33 11.79
C ASP A 50 -38.66 13.90 12.56
N SER A 51 -39.06 12.62 12.49
CA SER A 51 -40.24 12.08 13.19
C SER A 51 -39.98 11.65 14.64
N LEU A 52 -38.70 11.59 15.06
CA LEU A 52 -38.33 11.21 16.43
C LEU A 52 -38.64 12.35 17.44
N PRO A 53 -38.88 12.05 18.72
CA PRO A 53 -39.02 13.08 19.76
C PRO A 53 -37.78 14.00 19.85
N GLU A 54 -37.97 15.28 20.14
CA GLU A 54 -36.87 16.28 20.20
C GLU A 54 -35.70 15.83 21.10
N LYS A 55 -36.00 15.19 22.23
CA LYS A 55 -34.99 14.65 23.14
C LYS A 55 -34.13 13.55 22.49
N GLU A 56 -34.74 12.69 21.68
CA GLU A 56 -34.04 11.63 20.95
C GLU A 56 -33.23 12.19 19.78
N GLN A 57 -33.77 13.19 19.07
CA GLN A 57 -33.03 13.92 18.04
C GLN A 57 -31.78 14.60 18.63
N ALA A 58 -31.90 15.28 19.78
CA ALA A 58 -30.78 15.91 20.46
C ALA A 58 -29.72 14.90 20.92
N LEU A 59 -30.14 13.76 21.46
CA LEU A 59 -29.24 12.67 21.85
C LEU A 59 -28.52 12.06 20.64
N SER A 60 -29.23 11.85 19.52
CA SER A 60 -28.67 11.38 18.26
C SER A 60 -27.62 12.36 17.70
N ALA A 61 -27.94 13.65 17.70
CA ALA A 61 -27.05 14.72 17.24
C ALA A 61 -25.76 14.80 18.08
N GLU A 62 -25.86 14.71 19.41
CA GLU A 62 -24.70 14.70 20.30
C GLU A 62 -23.85 13.45 20.08
N LYS A 63 -24.46 12.27 19.96
CA LYS A 63 -23.74 11.03 19.65
C LYS A 63 -23.03 11.11 18.30
N ARG A 64 -23.68 11.67 17.28
CA ARG A 64 -23.08 11.90 15.96
C ARG A 64 -21.89 12.85 16.05
N LYS A 65 -22.01 13.94 16.82
CA LYS A 65 -20.92 14.88 17.06
C LYS A 65 -19.73 14.19 17.72
N GLN A 66 -19.95 13.38 18.75
CA GLN A 66 -18.88 12.62 19.42
C GLN A 66 -18.15 11.66 18.47
N VAL A 67 -18.89 10.94 17.62
CA VAL A 67 -18.32 10.05 16.60
C VAL A 67 -17.48 10.85 15.59
N LEU A 68 -17.98 12.00 15.13
CA LEU A 68 -17.25 12.86 14.19
C LEU A 68 -16.00 13.48 14.83
N ASP A 69 -16.08 13.93 16.08
CA ASP A 69 -14.96 14.48 16.83
C ASP A 69 -13.86 13.41 17.04
N ALA A 70 -14.24 12.19 17.41
CA ALA A 70 -13.30 11.06 17.52
C ALA A 70 -12.65 10.72 16.17
N GLY A 71 -13.43 10.63 15.09
CA GLY A 71 -12.92 10.39 13.74
C GLY A 71 -11.99 11.50 13.25
N LYS A 72 -12.32 12.75 13.56
CA LYS A 72 -11.50 13.93 13.25
C LYS A 72 -10.15 13.88 13.96
N THR A 73 -10.11 13.52 15.25
CA THR A 73 -8.86 13.37 16.00
C THR A 73 -7.95 12.33 15.36
N VAL A 74 -8.49 11.16 15.01
CA VAL A 74 -7.73 10.10 14.32
C VAL A 74 -7.24 10.59 12.95
N TYR A 75 -8.10 11.24 12.16
CA TYR A 75 -7.75 11.77 10.85
C TYR A 75 -6.62 12.79 10.92
N GLN A 76 -6.70 13.74 11.85
CA GLN A 76 -5.70 14.77 12.07
C GLN A 76 -4.36 14.20 12.54
N LYS A 77 -4.39 13.08 13.26
CA LYS A 77 -3.17 12.43 13.76
C LYS A 77 -2.45 11.62 12.69
N PHE A 78 -3.19 10.92 11.82
CA PHE A 78 -2.59 9.90 10.94
C PHE A 78 -2.77 10.15 9.44
N CYS A 79 -3.92 10.68 9.04
CA CYS A 79 -4.31 10.73 7.63
C CYS A 79 -3.97 12.07 6.96
N VAL A 80 -3.97 13.16 7.74
CA VAL A 80 -3.84 14.53 7.24
C VAL A 80 -2.52 14.79 6.48
N HIS A 81 -1.44 14.11 6.86
CA HIS A 81 -0.13 14.28 6.23
C HIS A 81 -0.14 13.92 4.74
N CYS A 82 -1.00 12.97 4.34
CA CYS A 82 -1.15 12.54 2.95
C CYS A 82 -2.44 13.10 2.33
N HIS A 83 -3.58 12.98 3.00
CA HIS A 83 -4.88 13.36 2.42
C HIS A 83 -5.21 14.85 2.57
N GLY A 84 -4.45 15.61 3.36
CA GLY A 84 -4.65 17.04 3.59
C GLY A 84 -5.84 17.35 4.53
N PRO A 85 -5.94 18.57 5.07
CA PRO A 85 -6.96 18.91 6.08
C PRO A 85 -8.41 18.85 5.56
N ARG A 86 -8.59 18.91 4.23
CA ARG A 86 -9.89 18.86 3.56
C ARG A 86 -10.10 17.58 2.75
N GLY A 87 -9.26 16.55 2.95
CA GLY A 87 -9.39 15.29 2.23
C GLY A 87 -9.12 15.36 0.74
N ARG A 88 -8.39 16.38 0.24
CA ARG A 88 -8.15 16.60 -1.19
C ARG A 88 -6.93 15.86 -1.76
N GLY A 89 -6.28 15.01 -0.96
CA GLY A 89 -5.06 14.32 -1.39
C GLY A 89 -3.83 15.23 -1.45
N ASN A 90 -3.86 16.40 -0.82
CA ASN A 90 -2.84 17.44 -0.92
C ASN A 90 -2.13 17.72 0.41
N GLY A 91 -1.88 16.68 1.21
CA GLY A 91 -1.11 16.80 2.44
C GLY A 91 0.36 17.11 2.19
N THR A 92 1.10 17.46 3.25
CA THR A 92 2.51 17.84 3.16
C THR A 92 3.41 16.72 2.60
N ALA A 93 2.99 15.46 2.71
CA ALA A 93 3.69 14.32 2.15
C ALA A 93 3.46 14.15 0.64
N THR A 94 2.32 14.61 0.10
CA THR A 94 1.87 14.36 -1.28
C THR A 94 2.95 14.61 -2.35
N PRO A 95 3.74 15.70 -2.32
CA PRO A 95 4.76 15.94 -3.34
C PRO A 95 5.81 14.84 -3.48
N TYR A 96 5.95 13.99 -2.47
CA TYR A 96 6.91 12.90 -2.45
C TYR A 96 6.30 11.54 -2.82
N LEU A 97 4.96 11.44 -2.87
CA LEU A 97 4.24 10.18 -2.99
C LEU A 97 3.83 9.92 -4.44
N SER A 98 4.10 8.70 -4.90
CA SER A 98 3.52 8.17 -6.12
C SER A 98 3.13 6.69 -5.92
N PRO A 99 1.86 6.28 -6.13
CA PRO A 99 0.73 7.10 -6.56
C PRO A 99 0.31 8.15 -5.52
N GLN A 100 -0.34 9.20 -5.99
CA GLN A 100 -0.84 10.27 -5.12
C GLN A 100 -1.96 9.76 -4.19
N PRO A 101 -2.10 10.34 -2.98
CA PRO A 101 -3.21 10.02 -2.08
C PRO A 101 -4.57 10.33 -2.71
N ARG A 102 -5.58 9.53 -2.36
CA ARG A 102 -6.96 9.74 -2.84
C ARG A 102 -7.50 11.10 -2.37
N ASP A 103 -8.03 11.87 -3.32
CA ASP A 103 -9.02 12.93 -3.07
C ASP A 103 -10.35 12.32 -2.60
N LEU A 104 -10.56 12.34 -1.29
CA LEU A 104 -11.76 11.88 -0.58
C LEU A 104 -12.95 12.83 -0.75
N SER A 105 -12.72 14.09 -1.13
CA SER A 105 -13.78 15.08 -1.31
C SER A 105 -14.60 14.87 -2.58
N SER A 106 -14.00 14.19 -3.57
CA SER A 106 -14.67 13.78 -4.81
C SER A 106 -15.82 12.80 -4.59
N GLY A 107 -15.76 11.97 -3.54
CA GLY A 107 -16.69 10.87 -3.33
C GLY A 107 -16.55 9.74 -4.35
N VAL A 108 -15.38 9.59 -5.00
CA VAL A 108 -15.07 8.51 -5.96
C VAL A 108 -14.06 7.56 -5.32
N PHE A 109 -14.40 6.29 -5.15
CA PHE A 109 -13.59 5.31 -4.41
C PHE A 109 -13.29 4.07 -5.24
N LYS A 110 -12.01 3.69 -5.35
CA LYS A 110 -11.57 2.59 -6.23
C LYS A 110 -11.94 1.18 -5.72
N PHE A 111 -12.16 1.03 -4.42
CA PHE A 111 -12.30 -0.28 -3.77
C PHE A 111 -13.63 -0.32 -3.02
N HIS A 112 -14.65 -0.89 -3.67
CA HIS A 112 -16.00 -0.96 -3.12
C HIS A 112 -16.70 -2.24 -3.57
N SER A 113 -17.82 -2.54 -2.92
CA SER A 113 -18.66 -3.72 -3.15
C SER A 113 -20.02 -3.35 -3.76
N THR A 114 -20.16 -2.12 -4.26
CA THR A 114 -21.36 -1.58 -4.91
C THR A 114 -21.13 -1.46 -6.42
N GLN A 115 -22.18 -1.13 -7.19
CA GLN A 115 -22.03 -0.94 -8.65
C GLN A 115 -21.01 0.14 -9.02
N ASN A 116 -20.45 0.07 -10.23
CA ASN A 116 -19.50 1.03 -10.78
C ASN A 116 -20.01 2.48 -10.62
N ASN A 117 -19.14 3.40 -10.14
CA ASN A 117 -19.45 4.79 -9.81
C ASN A 117 -20.43 5.04 -8.64
N ALA A 118 -20.95 3.99 -7.99
CA ALA A 118 -21.78 4.12 -6.80
C ALA A 118 -20.94 4.44 -5.55
N LEU A 119 -21.57 5.01 -4.52
CA LEU A 119 -20.90 5.22 -3.25
C LEU A 119 -20.50 3.87 -2.60
N PRO A 120 -19.35 3.80 -1.93
CA PRO A 120 -18.98 2.63 -1.13
C PRO A 120 -19.87 2.53 0.09
N VAL A 121 -20.09 1.29 0.56
CA VAL A 121 -20.62 1.09 1.91
C VAL A 121 -19.54 1.36 2.96
N ASP A 122 -19.94 1.56 4.21
CA ASP A 122 -18.99 1.88 5.30
C ASP A 122 -17.92 0.79 5.51
N GLU A 123 -18.28 -0.49 5.31
CA GLU A 123 -17.32 -1.60 5.44
C GLU A 123 -16.24 -1.58 4.35
N ASP A 124 -16.54 -1.05 3.14
CA ASP A 124 -15.53 -0.95 2.09
C ASP A 124 -14.43 0.05 2.49
N LEU A 125 -14.85 1.22 3.00
CA LEU A 125 -13.93 2.23 3.52
C LEU A 125 -13.18 1.72 4.75
N ALA A 126 -13.87 1.05 5.68
CA ALA A 126 -13.26 0.47 6.87
C ALA A 126 -12.20 -0.59 6.52
N ARG A 127 -12.50 -1.46 5.54
CA ARG A 127 -11.56 -2.47 5.03
C ARG A 127 -10.33 -1.84 4.40
N THR A 128 -10.48 -0.83 3.54
CA THR A 128 -9.33 -0.10 2.96
C THR A 128 -8.46 0.55 4.03
N ILE A 129 -9.05 1.16 5.07
CA ILE A 129 -8.30 1.73 6.19
C ILE A 129 -7.58 0.62 6.98
N ARG A 130 -8.29 -0.45 7.31
CA ARG A 130 -7.77 -1.59 8.09
C ARG A 130 -6.58 -2.26 7.40
N GLN A 131 -6.68 -2.51 6.11
CA GLN A 131 -5.70 -3.28 5.32
C GLN A 131 -4.65 -2.39 4.64
N GLY A 132 -4.90 -1.08 4.54
CA GLY A 132 -4.08 -0.19 3.71
C GLY A 132 -4.28 -0.46 2.23
N VAL A 133 -3.40 0.07 1.40
CA VAL A 133 -3.42 -0.16 -0.05
C VAL A 133 -2.06 -0.68 -0.50
N PRO A 134 -1.94 -1.98 -0.84
CA PRO A 134 -0.69 -2.58 -1.27
C PRO A 134 -0.03 -1.85 -2.44
N GLY A 135 1.31 -1.80 -2.44
CA GLY A 135 2.08 -1.12 -3.47
C GLY A 135 1.93 0.41 -3.47
N THR A 136 1.50 1.00 -2.35
CA THR A 136 1.40 2.44 -2.12
C THR A 136 1.94 2.81 -0.73
N SER A 137 1.98 4.10 -0.42
CA SER A 137 2.35 4.59 0.91
C SER A 137 1.21 4.58 1.94
N MET A 138 0.05 3.98 1.66
CA MET A 138 -1.05 3.86 2.64
C MET A 138 -0.90 2.55 3.45
N PRO A 139 -0.40 2.60 4.70
CA PRO A 139 -0.18 1.40 5.51
C PRO A 139 -1.51 0.82 6.05
N PRO A 140 -1.49 -0.44 6.52
CA PRO A 140 -2.61 -1.01 7.27
C PRO A 140 -2.76 -0.35 8.65
N TRP A 141 -3.96 0.08 9.00
CA TRP A 141 -4.26 0.66 10.31
C TRP A 141 -4.97 -0.30 11.27
N GLY A 142 -5.33 -1.51 10.84
CA GLY A 142 -6.07 -2.49 11.66
C GLY A 142 -5.36 -2.97 12.91
N GLY A 143 -4.02 -2.94 12.92
CA GLY A 143 -3.21 -3.27 14.10
C GLY A 143 -2.94 -2.08 15.03
N VAL A 144 -3.38 -0.88 14.64
CA VAL A 144 -3.11 0.38 15.37
C VAL A 144 -4.40 0.99 15.91
N LEU A 145 -5.46 0.97 15.10
CA LEU A 145 -6.77 1.55 15.42
C LEU A 145 -7.76 0.46 15.79
N THR A 146 -8.57 0.73 16.81
CA THR A 146 -9.69 -0.12 17.18
C THR A 146 -10.79 -0.08 16.12
N PRO A 147 -11.67 -1.10 16.05
CA PRO A 147 -12.82 -1.08 15.14
C PRO A 147 -13.73 0.14 15.34
N LEU A 148 -13.86 0.66 16.56
CA LEU A 148 -14.65 1.86 16.84
C LEU A 148 -14.01 3.13 16.29
N GLU A 149 -12.69 3.27 16.43
CA GLU A 149 -11.95 4.39 15.84
C GLU A 149 -12.02 4.37 14.31
N ILE A 150 -11.88 3.19 13.69
CA ILE A 150 -12.04 3.04 12.24
C ILE A 150 -13.45 3.45 11.80
N ARG A 151 -14.51 2.99 12.48
CA ARG A 151 -15.89 3.42 12.16
C ARG A 151 -16.08 4.93 12.31
N SER A 152 -15.52 5.52 13.36
CA SER A 152 -15.58 6.97 13.60
C SER A 152 -14.84 7.74 12.52
N LEU A 153 -13.67 7.24 12.10
CA LEU A 153 -12.88 7.78 11.00
C LEU A 153 -13.64 7.71 9.67
N VAL A 154 -14.31 6.60 9.37
CA VAL A 154 -15.17 6.46 8.18
C VAL A 154 -16.30 7.51 8.20
N ALA A 155 -16.99 7.67 9.32
CA ALA A 155 -18.03 8.69 9.47
C ALA A 155 -17.48 10.10 9.21
N TYR A 156 -16.28 10.41 9.71
CA TYR A 156 -15.61 11.69 9.45
C TYR A 156 -15.19 11.85 7.98
N ILE A 157 -14.62 10.83 7.34
CA ILE A 157 -14.22 10.86 5.92
C ILE A 157 -15.41 11.17 5.01
N LYS A 158 -16.58 10.59 5.30
CA LYS A 158 -17.82 10.85 4.53
C LYS A 158 -18.23 12.32 4.55
N THR A 159 -17.78 13.11 5.53
CA THR A 159 -18.06 14.56 5.59
C THR A 159 -17.33 15.38 4.53
N PHE A 160 -16.25 14.85 3.92
CA PHE A 160 -15.50 15.58 2.90
C PHE A 160 -16.23 15.70 1.56
N SER A 161 -17.19 14.81 1.28
CA SER A 161 -17.93 14.81 0.02
C SER A 161 -19.41 15.04 0.23
N GLY A 162 -19.96 16.04 -0.47
CA GLY A 162 -21.40 16.27 -0.50
C GLY A 162 -22.21 15.13 -1.12
N ARG A 163 -21.59 14.23 -1.90
CA ARG A 163 -22.27 13.04 -2.46
C ARG A 163 -22.90 12.20 -1.37
N PHE A 164 -22.16 11.94 -0.29
CA PHE A 164 -22.68 11.15 0.83
C PHE A 164 -23.95 11.76 1.41
N ASN A 165 -24.14 13.08 1.37
CA ASN A 165 -25.37 13.75 1.87
C ASN A 165 -26.57 13.64 0.92
N ARG A 166 -26.35 13.32 -0.36
CA ARG A 166 -27.38 13.30 -1.40
C ARG A 166 -27.73 11.89 -1.86
N GLU A 167 -26.79 10.96 -1.74
CA GLU A 167 -26.88 9.60 -2.25
C GLU A 167 -26.72 8.61 -1.09
N ILE A 168 -27.37 7.45 -1.21
CA ILE A 168 -27.11 6.27 -0.36
C ILE A 168 -26.27 5.29 -1.20
N PRO A 169 -25.34 4.54 -0.60
CA PRO A 169 -24.66 3.45 -1.31
C PRO A 169 -25.68 2.52 -1.99
N ASP A 170 -25.39 2.15 -3.24
CA ASP A 170 -26.22 1.21 -3.98
C ASP A 170 -26.15 -0.20 -3.36
N TYR A 171 -26.97 -1.12 -3.84
CA TYR A 171 -26.96 -2.51 -3.42
C TYR A 171 -25.57 -3.12 -3.58
N ARG A 172 -25.20 -3.97 -2.62
CA ARG A 172 -23.99 -4.76 -2.73
C ARG A 172 -24.08 -5.69 -3.93
N ILE A 173 -23.03 -5.72 -4.72
CA ILE A 173 -22.86 -6.68 -5.80
C ILE A 173 -22.99 -8.08 -5.21
N ARG A 174 -23.88 -8.87 -5.80
CA ARG A 174 -23.99 -10.29 -5.50
C ARG A 174 -22.80 -11.00 -6.15
N VAL A 175 -21.98 -11.65 -5.32
CA VAL A 175 -20.95 -12.58 -5.81
C VAL A 175 -21.60 -13.96 -5.89
N GLY A 176 -21.67 -14.52 -7.10
CA GLY A 176 -22.21 -15.85 -7.37
C GLY A 176 -21.41 -16.97 -6.68
N LEU A 177 -21.84 -18.22 -6.86
CA LEU A 177 -21.06 -19.37 -6.39
C LEU A 177 -19.80 -19.53 -7.24
N GLU A 178 -18.64 -19.66 -6.61
CA GLU A 178 -17.39 -19.92 -7.31
C GLU A 178 -17.43 -21.30 -7.98
N LEU A 179 -17.10 -21.34 -9.28
CA LEU A 179 -16.97 -22.58 -10.03
C LEU A 179 -15.77 -23.40 -9.51
N PRO A 180 -15.70 -24.71 -9.79
CA PRO A 180 -14.48 -25.47 -9.53
C PRO A 180 -13.26 -24.85 -10.22
N HIS A 181 -12.18 -24.63 -9.44
CA HIS A 181 -10.91 -24.19 -9.99
C HIS A 181 -10.20 -25.38 -10.64
N ASP A 182 -10.42 -25.57 -11.94
CA ASP A 182 -9.86 -26.66 -12.74
C ASP A 182 -9.17 -26.17 -14.04
N PRO A 183 -8.43 -27.03 -14.76
CA PRO A 183 -7.73 -26.64 -15.98
C PRO A 183 -8.64 -26.15 -17.12
N LEU A 184 -9.90 -26.59 -17.18
CA LEU A 184 -10.85 -26.11 -18.19
C LEU A 184 -11.21 -24.64 -17.90
N SER A 185 -11.53 -24.34 -16.65
CA SER A 185 -11.82 -22.99 -16.21
C SER A 185 -10.64 -22.04 -16.42
N VAL A 186 -9.42 -22.46 -16.13
CA VAL A 186 -8.21 -21.65 -16.38
C VAL A 186 -8.04 -21.35 -17.88
N ARG A 187 -8.26 -22.35 -18.75
CA ARG A 187 -8.19 -22.14 -20.21
C ARG A 187 -9.27 -21.18 -20.71
N GLN A 188 -10.51 -21.33 -20.24
CA GLN A 188 -11.61 -20.41 -20.58
C GLN A 188 -11.31 -18.99 -20.11
N GLY A 189 -10.73 -18.83 -18.91
CA GLY A 189 -10.34 -17.52 -18.40
C GLY A 189 -9.26 -16.86 -19.24
N GLY A 190 -8.31 -17.63 -19.75
CA GLY A 190 -7.29 -17.15 -20.69
C GLY A 190 -7.88 -16.69 -22.04
N GLU A 191 -8.97 -17.31 -22.50
CA GLU A 191 -9.73 -16.84 -23.66
C GLU A 191 -10.40 -15.49 -23.35
N VAL A 192 -11.13 -15.39 -22.23
CA VAL A 192 -11.77 -14.15 -21.79
C VAL A 192 -10.74 -13.03 -21.66
N TYR A 193 -9.60 -13.28 -21.00
CA TYR A 193 -8.52 -12.29 -20.83
C TYR A 193 -8.06 -11.68 -22.17
N ARG A 194 -7.94 -12.53 -23.21
CA ARG A 194 -7.52 -12.08 -24.54
C ARG A 194 -8.65 -11.38 -25.30
N GLN A 195 -9.87 -11.92 -25.26
CA GLN A 195 -11.03 -11.31 -25.92
C GLN A 195 -11.32 -9.91 -25.36
N MET A 196 -11.21 -9.77 -24.04
CA MET A 196 -11.38 -8.50 -23.34
C MET A 196 -10.17 -7.57 -23.44
N ARG A 197 -9.11 -8.00 -24.15
CA ARG A 197 -7.88 -7.23 -24.37
C ARG A 197 -7.25 -6.74 -23.08
N CYS A 198 -7.39 -7.48 -21.97
CA CYS A 198 -6.79 -7.16 -20.68
C CYS A 198 -5.27 -6.95 -20.81
N GLY A 199 -4.65 -7.69 -21.75
CA GLY A 199 -3.23 -7.59 -22.02
C GLY A 199 -2.75 -6.29 -22.68
N SER A 200 -3.65 -5.43 -23.18
CA SER A 200 -3.26 -4.08 -23.64
C SER A 200 -2.71 -3.23 -22.50
N CYS A 201 -3.20 -3.44 -21.28
CA CYS A 201 -2.70 -2.78 -20.07
C CYS A 201 -1.82 -3.72 -19.24
N HIS A 202 -2.32 -4.93 -18.94
CA HIS A 202 -1.67 -5.86 -18.00
C HIS A 202 -0.63 -6.79 -18.65
N GLY A 203 -0.36 -6.67 -19.95
CA GLY A 203 0.53 -7.57 -20.70
C GLY A 203 -0.14 -8.90 -21.06
N LYS A 204 0.45 -9.66 -21.99
CA LYS A 204 -0.16 -10.90 -22.53
C LYS A 204 -0.59 -11.91 -21.45
N ASP A 205 0.11 -11.95 -20.32
CA ASP A 205 -0.03 -12.94 -19.27
C ASP A 205 -0.08 -12.35 -17.85
N GLY A 206 -0.34 -11.04 -17.72
CA GLY A 206 -0.47 -10.36 -16.42
C GLY A 206 0.82 -9.71 -15.90
N LYS A 207 1.96 -9.87 -16.59
CA LYS A 207 3.29 -9.37 -16.19
C LYS A 207 3.51 -7.87 -16.30
N ARG A 208 2.45 -7.08 -16.55
CA ARG A 208 2.53 -5.63 -16.74
C ARG A 208 3.52 -5.25 -17.85
N SER A 209 3.32 -5.84 -19.02
CA SER A 209 4.08 -5.60 -20.25
C SER A 209 3.21 -5.09 -21.41
N GLY A 210 2.04 -4.53 -21.08
CA GLY A 210 1.10 -4.02 -22.06
C GLY A 210 1.55 -2.69 -22.66
N PRO A 211 1.26 -2.40 -23.95
CA PRO A 211 1.69 -1.18 -24.61
C PRO A 211 1.10 0.12 -24.01
N LEU A 212 0.04 0.01 -23.19
CA LEU A 212 -0.60 1.16 -22.54
C LEU A 212 -0.14 1.37 -21.10
N ASP A 213 0.73 0.54 -20.53
CA ASP A 213 1.01 0.56 -19.09
C ASP A 213 1.60 1.87 -18.55
N ALA A 214 2.22 2.68 -19.42
CA ALA A 214 2.85 3.96 -19.12
C ALA A 214 2.03 5.20 -19.55
N SER A 215 0.85 5.02 -20.16
CA SER A 215 0.05 6.10 -20.77
C SER A 215 -1.39 6.16 -20.27
N LEU A 216 -1.64 5.63 -19.07
CA LEU A 216 -2.94 5.65 -18.42
C LEU A 216 -2.97 6.72 -17.34
N ASP A 217 -4.00 7.57 -17.38
CA ASP A 217 -4.27 8.57 -16.35
C ASP A 217 -5.62 8.29 -15.68
N ASP A 218 -5.71 8.69 -14.40
CA ASP A 218 -6.95 8.72 -13.65
C ASP A 218 -7.75 10.01 -13.97
N ILE A 219 -8.97 10.11 -13.46
CA ILE A 219 -9.85 11.26 -13.73
C ILE A 219 -9.35 12.59 -13.13
N TRP A 220 -8.26 12.57 -12.35
CA TRP A 220 -7.59 13.75 -11.81
C TRP A 220 -6.32 14.11 -12.61
N GLY A 221 -6.02 13.38 -13.69
CA GLY A 221 -4.85 13.60 -14.54
C GLY A 221 -3.55 13.04 -13.93
N HIS A 222 -3.65 12.13 -12.96
CA HIS A 222 -2.48 11.44 -12.40
C HIS A 222 -2.28 10.09 -13.07
N THR A 223 -1.03 9.68 -13.24
CA THR A 223 -0.71 8.37 -13.80
C THR A 223 -1.36 7.23 -13.00
N SER A 224 -2.16 6.43 -13.70
CA SER A 224 -2.79 5.22 -13.18
C SER A 224 -1.90 4.02 -13.44
N TYR A 225 -1.08 3.69 -12.44
CA TYR A 225 -0.13 2.57 -12.55
C TYR A 225 -0.81 1.21 -12.68
N VAL A 226 -0.40 0.46 -13.71
CA VAL A 226 -0.68 -0.96 -13.86
C VAL A 226 0.32 -1.76 -13.01
N TYR A 227 -0.17 -2.76 -12.28
CA TYR A 227 0.66 -3.62 -11.43
C TYR A 227 0.80 -5.00 -12.04
N ASP A 228 1.89 -5.69 -11.69
CA ASP A 228 2.12 -7.07 -12.07
C ASP A 228 1.12 -7.99 -11.35
N LEU A 229 0.22 -8.59 -12.14
CA LEU A 229 -0.85 -9.46 -11.68
C LEU A 229 -0.37 -10.86 -11.29
N GLU A 230 0.89 -11.21 -11.55
CA GLU A 230 1.51 -12.45 -11.07
C GLU A 230 1.92 -12.35 -9.58
N ARG A 231 1.82 -11.15 -9.00
CA ARG A 231 2.21 -10.85 -7.62
C ARG A 231 0.97 -10.59 -6.77
N PRO A 232 0.42 -11.61 -6.06
CA PRO A 232 -0.81 -11.44 -5.28
C PRO A 232 -0.72 -10.35 -4.22
N GLU A 233 0.48 -10.04 -3.71
CA GLU A 233 0.69 -8.95 -2.76
C GLU A 233 0.50 -7.54 -3.33
N LEU A 234 0.36 -7.38 -4.65
CA LEU A 234 0.12 -6.09 -5.31
C LEU A 234 -1.37 -5.86 -5.66
N TYR A 235 -2.24 -6.83 -5.41
CA TYR A 235 -3.68 -6.68 -5.63
C TYR A 235 -4.27 -5.71 -4.60
N LYS A 236 -4.56 -4.49 -5.05
CA LYS A 236 -4.94 -3.37 -4.18
C LYS A 236 -6.23 -3.60 -3.39
N ALA A 237 -7.18 -4.34 -3.96
CA ALA A 237 -8.45 -4.69 -3.35
C ALA A 237 -8.46 -6.08 -2.67
N GLY A 238 -7.35 -6.82 -2.73
CA GLY A 238 -7.25 -8.21 -2.28
C GLY A 238 -7.08 -9.21 -3.44
N ALA A 239 -6.43 -10.35 -3.16
CA ALA A 239 -6.11 -11.39 -4.14
C ALA A 239 -6.92 -12.69 -3.95
N SER A 240 -7.92 -12.70 -3.05
CA SER A 240 -8.83 -13.84 -2.95
C SER A 240 -9.72 -13.92 -4.18
N SER A 241 -10.30 -15.10 -4.47
CA SER A 241 -11.21 -15.27 -5.61
C SER A 241 -12.35 -14.25 -5.57
N ARG A 242 -12.93 -14.04 -4.37
CA ARG A 242 -13.99 -13.06 -4.13
C ARG A 242 -13.52 -11.62 -4.40
N ASP A 243 -12.33 -11.22 -3.94
CA ASP A 243 -11.83 -9.85 -4.12
C ASP A 243 -11.57 -9.53 -5.60
N ILE A 244 -10.99 -10.49 -6.33
CA ILE A 244 -10.73 -10.35 -7.76
C ILE A 244 -12.05 -10.29 -8.52
N TYR A 245 -12.98 -11.20 -8.23
CA TYR A 245 -14.32 -11.19 -8.82
C TYR A 245 -15.02 -9.85 -8.58
N GLN A 246 -15.01 -9.35 -7.35
CA GLN A 246 -15.62 -8.08 -7.00
C GLN A 246 -14.97 -6.91 -7.76
N THR A 247 -13.65 -6.90 -7.91
CA THR A 247 -12.93 -5.89 -8.69
C THR A 247 -13.34 -5.93 -10.17
N LEU A 248 -13.53 -7.13 -10.74
CA LEU A 248 -13.98 -7.28 -12.12
C LEU A 248 -15.41 -6.77 -12.31
N VAL A 249 -16.31 -6.97 -11.35
CA VAL A 249 -17.70 -6.48 -11.46
C VAL A 249 -17.80 -4.99 -11.18
N ALA A 250 -17.15 -4.48 -10.14
CA ALA A 250 -17.24 -3.08 -9.74
C ALA A 250 -16.41 -2.16 -10.65
N GLY A 251 -15.29 -2.66 -11.17
CA GLY A 251 -14.23 -1.83 -11.73
C GLY A 251 -13.40 -1.15 -10.62
N MET A 252 -12.59 -0.17 -11.01
CA MET A 252 -11.89 0.74 -10.09
C MET A 252 -12.22 2.18 -10.46
N ASP A 253 -13.23 2.73 -9.82
CA ASP A 253 -13.77 4.06 -10.13
C ASP A 253 -12.70 5.15 -10.27
N GLY A 254 -12.86 5.95 -11.33
CA GLY A 254 -11.94 7.03 -11.66
C GLY A 254 -10.60 6.58 -12.23
N THR A 255 -10.43 5.30 -12.56
CA THR A 255 -9.27 4.77 -13.33
C THR A 255 -9.73 4.16 -14.65
N PRO A 256 -8.80 3.88 -15.59
CA PRO A 256 -9.13 3.17 -16.82
C PRO A 256 -9.55 1.69 -16.64
N MET A 257 -9.45 1.13 -15.42
CA MET A 257 -9.91 -0.23 -15.13
C MET A 257 -11.43 -0.22 -14.89
N ASN A 258 -12.19 -0.29 -15.99
CA ASN A 258 -13.65 -0.30 -15.98
C ASN A 258 -14.24 -1.57 -15.37
N ALA A 259 -15.54 -1.54 -15.10
CA ALA A 259 -16.33 -2.72 -14.79
C ALA A 259 -16.45 -3.66 -16.00
N TYR A 260 -16.47 -4.96 -15.71
CA TYR A 260 -16.73 -6.08 -16.62
C TYR A 260 -18.03 -6.78 -16.19
N ASP A 261 -19.02 -6.00 -15.79
CA ASP A 261 -20.35 -6.44 -15.36
C ASP A 261 -21.19 -7.05 -16.49
N TYR A 262 -20.87 -6.72 -17.75
CA TYR A 262 -21.45 -7.32 -18.95
C TYR A 262 -20.97 -8.75 -19.26
N LEU A 263 -19.90 -9.23 -18.61
CA LEU A 263 -19.54 -10.65 -18.67
C LEU A 263 -20.59 -11.49 -17.92
N THR A 264 -20.70 -12.77 -18.25
CA THR A 264 -21.47 -13.72 -17.44
C THR A 264 -20.76 -14.00 -16.12
N GLU A 265 -21.48 -14.55 -15.12
CA GLU A 265 -20.86 -14.93 -13.86
C GLU A 265 -19.75 -15.98 -14.06
N ASP A 266 -20.00 -16.97 -14.93
CA ASP A 266 -19.05 -18.04 -15.25
C ASP A 266 -17.79 -17.49 -15.93
N GLU A 267 -17.93 -16.59 -16.91
CA GLU A 267 -16.77 -15.95 -17.56
C GLU A 267 -15.89 -15.18 -16.58
N ARG A 268 -16.50 -14.49 -15.61
CA ARG A 268 -15.75 -13.82 -14.54
C ARG A 268 -15.04 -14.81 -13.64
N TRP A 269 -15.67 -15.92 -13.24
CA TRP A 269 -15.00 -16.96 -12.45
C TRP A 269 -13.86 -17.63 -13.21
N HIS A 270 -14.06 -17.92 -14.49
CA HIS A 270 -12.99 -18.40 -15.36
C HIS A 270 -11.81 -17.44 -15.40
N LEU A 271 -12.08 -16.13 -15.56
CA LEU A 271 -11.05 -15.09 -15.55
C LEU A 271 -10.32 -15.02 -14.19
N VAL A 272 -11.04 -15.13 -13.06
CA VAL A 272 -10.43 -15.20 -11.71
C VAL A 272 -9.46 -16.38 -11.62
N HIS A 273 -9.87 -17.58 -12.03
CA HIS A 273 -9.03 -18.77 -12.00
C HIS A 273 -7.79 -18.62 -12.90
N TYR A 274 -7.97 -18.03 -14.08
CA TYR A 274 -6.84 -17.71 -14.95
C TYR A 274 -5.82 -16.79 -14.27
N LEU A 275 -6.28 -15.68 -13.66
CA LEU A 275 -5.39 -14.75 -12.97
C LEU A 275 -4.65 -15.41 -11.79
N GLN A 276 -5.35 -16.21 -10.97
CA GLN A 276 -4.73 -16.93 -9.85
C GLN A 276 -3.74 -18.00 -10.31
N SER A 277 -3.97 -18.64 -11.46
CA SER A 277 -3.03 -19.60 -12.06
C SER A 277 -1.68 -18.97 -12.44
N ARG A 278 -1.62 -17.63 -12.52
CA ARG A 278 -0.40 -16.87 -12.83
C ARG A 278 0.40 -16.47 -11.58
N PHE A 279 -0.12 -16.71 -10.39
CA PHE A 279 0.55 -16.27 -9.17
C PHE A 279 1.90 -16.97 -8.98
N THR A 280 2.92 -16.17 -8.73
CA THR A 280 4.29 -16.63 -8.44
C THR A 280 4.51 -17.01 -6.97
N SER A 281 3.51 -16.75 -6.13
CA SER A 281 3.53 -17.08 -4.70
C SER A 281 2.10 -17.29 -4.19
N PRO A 282 1.89 -18.02 -3.08
CA PRO A 282 0.57 -18.19 -2.50
C PRO A 282 0.02 -16.86 -1.96
N VAL A 283 -1.31 -16.73 -1.96
CA VAL A 283 -2.01 -15.61 -1.32
C VAL A 283 -1.80 -15.71 0.19
N MET A 284 -1.08 -14.75 0.77
CA MET A 284 -0.90 -14.70 2.21
C MET A 284 -2.18 -14.15 2.86
N PRO A 285 -2.66 -14.73 3.99
CA PRO A 285 -3.82 -14.22 4.71
C PRO A 285 -3.63 -12.75 5.09
N GLY A 286 -4.61 -11.92 4.74
CA GLY A 286 -4.60 -10.49 5.00
C GLY A 286 -4.99 -10.16 6.44
N GLU A 287 -4.16 -10.52 7.42
CA GLU A 287 -4.23 -10.05 8.82
C GLU A 287 -3.11 -10.68 9.68
N SER A 288 -1.87 -10.74 9.18
CA SER A 288 -0.75 -11.06 10.08
C SER A 288 -0.54 -9.87 11.02
N LYS A 289 -0.92 -10.01 12.30
CA LYS A 289 -0.37 -9.16 13.37
C LYS A 289 1.15 -9.20 13.18
N ASP A 290 1.77 -8.07 12.84
CA ASP A 290 3.22 -8.00 12.69
C ASP A 290 3.83 -8.20 14.09
N PRO A 291 4.45 -9.36 14.38
CA PRO A 291 5.03 -9.58 15.71
C PRO A 291 6.17 -8.58 15.95
N PRO A 292 6.43 -8.21 17.21
CA PRO A 292 7.55 -7.34 17.52
C PRO A 292 8.89 -7.96 17.11
N LEU A 293 9.84 -7.10 16.76
CA LEU A 293 11.24 -7.46 16.65
C LEU A 293 11.79 -7.66 18.06
N SER A 294 12.47 -8.77 18.31
CA SER A 294 13.18 -9.00 19.58
C SER A 294 14.67 -8.74 19.38
N SER A 295 15.24 -7.93 20.27
CA SER A 295 16.69 -7.84 20.43
C SER A 295 17.10 -8.86 21.48
N ILE A 296 17.86 -9.88 21.10
CA ILE A 296 18.32 -10.90 22.05
C ILE A 296 19.51 -10.38 22.85
N LYS A 297 19.60 -10.74 24.13
CA LYS A 297 20.73 -10.39 24.99
C LYS A 297 21.85 -11.42 24.85
N ILE A 298 23.09 -10.96 24.73
CA ILE A 298 24.29 -11.80 24.70
C ILE A 298 25.35 -11.27 25.67
N ALA A 299 26.34 -12.09 26.01
CA ALA A 299 27.43 -11.68 26.90
C ALA A 299 28.63 -11.09 26.12
N GLU A 300 28.77 -11.47 24.86
CA GLU A 300 29.94 -11.15 24.04
C GLU A 300 29.97 -9.67 23.60
N PRO A 301 31.17 -9.13 23.31
CA PRO A 301 31.30 -7.85 22.62
C PRO A 301 30.60 -7.85 21.26
N LEU A 302 29.87 -6.78 20.96
CA LEU A 302 29.21 -6.63 19.65
C LEU A 302 30.23 -6.29 18.56
N SER A 303 30.15 -7.03 17.46
CA SER A 303 30.97 -6.79 16.26
C SER A 303 30.21 -5.99 15.21
N ARG A 304 30.94 -5.12 14.49
CA ARG A 304 30.44 -4.43 13.29
C ARG A 304 30.52 -5.27 12.03
N ASP A 305 31.17 -6.44 12.05
CA ASP A 305 31.29 -7.30 10.86
C ASP A 305 29.92 -7.92 10.50
N PRO A 306 29.39 -7.67 9.29
CA PRO A 306 28.15 -8.28 8.83
C PRO A 306 28.17 -9.80 8.70
N PHE A 307 29.34 -10.45 8.79
CA PHE A 307 29.51 -11.91 8.73
C PHE A 307 29.95 -12.52 10.06
N HIS A 308 29.96 -11.74 11.14
CA HIS A 308 30.27 -12.26 12.45
C HIS A 308 29.37 -13.46 12.80
N PRO A 309 29.91 -14.58 13.35
CA PRO A 309 29.14 -15.80 13.60
C PRO A 309 27.89 -15.63 14.49
N ILE A 310 27.86 -14.59 15.32
CA ILE A 310 26.71 -14.29 16.19
C ILE A 310 25.39 -14.20 15.42
N TRP A 311 25.42 -13.68 14.20
CA TRP A 311 24.22 -13.51 13.37
C TRP A 311 23.58 -14.83 12.94
N LYS A 312 24.24 -15.98 13.12
CA LYS A 312 23.63 -17.31 12.92
C LYS A 312 22.67 -17.68 14.05
N GLN A 313 22.84 -17.08 15.23
CA GLN A 313 22.05 -17.36 16.43
C GLN A 313 20.93 -16.33 16.64
N VAL A 314 21.06 -15.14 16.07
CA VAL A 314 20.05 -14.07 16.19
C VAL A 314 18.86 -14.36 15.26
N PRO A 315 17.60 -14.38 15.76
CA PRO A 315 16.43 -14.57 14.91
C PRO A 315 16.32 -13.49 13.83
N SER A 316 16.13 -13.92 12.58
CA SER A 316 15.87 -13.01 11.43
C SER A 316 14.38 -12.79 11.25
N ARG A 317 13.99 -11.53 11.08
CA ARG A 317 12.60 -11.13 10.81
C ARG A 317 12.53 -10.43 9.46
N THR A 318 11.61 -10.87 8.62
CA THR A 318 11.36 -10.21 7.33
C THR A 318 10.36 -9.08 7.50
N ILE A 319 10.82 -7.86 7.25
CA ILE A 319 10.03 -6.64 7.20
C ILE A 319 9.65 -6.33 5.76
N ARG A 320 8.36 -6.10 5.51
CA ARG A 320 7.89 -5.60 4.22
C ARG A 320 8.22 -4.12 4.07
N LEU A 321 8.71 -3.75 2.89
CA LEU A 321 8.96 -2.38 2.49
C LEU A 321 8.02 -2.01 1.34
N ASN A 322 7.53 -0.77 1.36
CA ASN A 322 6.68 -0.20 0.33
C ASN A 322 7.40 0.97 -0.35
N PRO A 323 7.34 1.07 -1.69
CA PRO A 323 7.89 2.21 -2.40
C PRO A 323 7.12 3.49 -2.05
N VAL A 324 7.86 4.56 -1.76
CA VAL A 324 7.30 5.91 -1.60
C VAL A 324 6.86 6.44 -2.97
N GLN A 325 7.67 6.18 -4.00
CA GLN A 325 7.35 6.40 -5.40
C GLN A 325 7.29 5.08 -6.16
N PHE A 326 6.19 4.90 -6.88
CA PHE A 326 5.89 3.70 -7.64
C PHE A 326 7.04 3.32 -8.58
N ARG A 327 7.31 2.02 -8.65
CA ARG A 327 8.37 1.42 -9.47
C ARG A 327 8.07 -0.05 -9.72
N GLY A 328 8.60 -0.60 -10.82
CA GLY A 328 8.33 -1.98 -11.23
C GLY A 328 8.91 -3.03 -10.28
N HIS A 329 10.16 -2.85 -9.85
CA HIS A 329 10.90 -3.84 -9.06
C HIS A 329 11.45 -3.23 -7.77
N PRO A 330 10.59 -2.85 -6.80
CA PRO A 330 11.07 -2.33 -5.53
C PRO A 330 11.72 -3.44 -4.70
N ILE A 331 12.72 -3.08 -3.89
CA ILE A 331 13.17 -3.91 -2.77
C ILE A 331 12.00 -4.03 -1.77
N GLY A 332 11.22 -5.11 -1.88
CA GLY A 332 9.99 -5.28 -1.10
C GLY A 332 10.17 -5.97 0.25
N ARG A 333 11.37 -6.51 0.53
CA ARG A 333 11.65 -7.30 1.74
C ARG A 333 13.02 -6.95 2.31
N LEU A 334 13.05 -6.69 3.61
CA LEU A 334 14.26 -6.46 4.39
C LEU A 334 14.31 -7.47 5.52
N GLN A 335 15.40 -8.23 5.61
CA GLN A 335 15.65 -9.06 6.79
C GLN A 335 16.34 -8.22 7.86
N VAL A 336 15.82 -8.29 9.08
CA VAL A 336 16.29 -7.54 10.24
C VAL A 336 16.60 -8.49 11.37
N GLN A 337 17.78 -8.32 11.95
CA GLN A 337 18.24 -9.01 13.16
C GLN A 337 18.68 -7.96 14.17
N SER A 338 18.45 -8.19 15.45
CA SER A 338 18.88 -7.29 16.53
C SER A 338 19.43 -8.07 17.71
N VAL A 339 20.53 -7.57 18.29
CA VAL A 339 21.21 -8.16 19.44
C VAL A 339 21.78 -7.06 20.32
N HIS A 340 21.79 -7.26 21.64
CA HIS A 340 22.39 -6.33 22.59
C HIS A 340 23.19 -7.07 23.66
N ASN A 341 24.12 -6.38 24.33
CA ASN A 341 24.89 -6.95 25.43
C ASN A 341 24.71 -6.22 26.77
N GLY A 342 23.59 -5.48 26.89
CA GLY A 342 23.28 -4.66 28.06
C GLY A 342 24.04 -3.33 28.14
N ARG A 343 25.02 -3.09 27.24
CA ARG A 343 25.71 -1.80 27.09
C ARG A 343 25.53 -1.20 25.70
N ARG A 344 25.60 -2.04 24.67
CA ARG A 344 25.44 -1.67 23.26
C ARG A 344 24.34 -2.51 22.63
N ILE A 345 23.82 -2.02 21.51
CA ILE A 345 22.89 -2.73 20.62
C ILE A 345 23.43 -2.72 19.21
N ALA A 346 23.19 -3.80 18.48
CA ALA A 346 23.49 -3.94 17.07
C ALA A 346 22.23 -4.33 16.29
N PHE A 347 22.13 -3.80 15.07
CA PHE A 347 21.15 -4.22 14.08
C PHE A 347 21.87 -4.67 12.83
N ARG A 348 21.43 -5.79 12.26
CA ARG A 348 21.86 -6.24 10.94
C ARG A 348 20.68 -6.20 9.99
N LEU A 349 20.86 -5.46 8.90
CA LEU A 349 19.93 -5.36 7.79
C LEU A 349 20.45 -6.19 6.62
N THR A 350 19.57 -6.94 5.95
CA THR A 350 19.94 -7.73 4.77
C THR A 350 18.85 -7.66 3.70
N TRP A 351 19.22 -7.26 2.49
CA TRP A 351 18.33 -7.22 1.34
C TRP A 351 19.03 -7.74 0.09
N ARG A 352 18.23 -8.12 -0.90
CA ARG A 352 18.73 -8.53 -2.21
C ARG A 352 18.99 -7.29 -3.06
N ASP A 353 20.16 -7.28 -3.68
CA ASP A 353 20.59 -6.26 -4.60
C ASP A 353 21.56 -6.86 -5.62
N SER A 354 21.21 -6.82 -6.90
CA SER A 354 22.05 -7.40 -7.96
C SER A 354 23.23 -6.50 -8.34
N GLN A 355 23.20 -5.23 -7.93
CA GLN A 355 24.19 -4.22 -8.26
C GLN A 355 24.66 -3.55 -6.96
N PRO A 356 25.88 -3.81 -6.47
CA PRO A 356 26.41 -3.10 -5.32
C PRO A 356 26.80 -1.68 -5.75
N ASP A 357 25.84 -0.76 -5.72
CA ASP A 357 26.03 0.63 -6.10
C ASP A 357 26.74 1.38 -4.98
N GLY A 358 28.06 1.17 -4.87
CA GLY A 358 28.93 1.84 -3.92
C GLY A 358 29.80 2.93 -4.54
N ALA A 359 30.40 3.81 -3.72
CA ALA A 359 31.27 4.90 -4.18
C ALA A 359 32.54 4.41 -4.91
N LEU A 360 32.92 3.15 -4.71
CA LEU A 360 33.98 2.48 -5.46
C LEU A 360 33.53 1.96 -6.82
N VAL A 361 32.22 1.80 -7.04
CA VAL A 361 31.66 1.06 -8.19
C VAL A 361 30.93 1.99 -9.16
N THR A 362 30.27 3.07 -8.73
CA THR A 362 29.38 3.84 -9.62
C THR A 362 29.97 5.14 -10.18
N HIS A 363 29.64 5.45 -11.43
CA HIS A 363 29.82 6.78 -12.05
C HIS A 363 28.60 7.70 -11.89
N SER A 364 27.46 7.14 -11.44
CA SER A 364 26.15 7.80 -11.45
C SER A 364 25.96 8.79 -10.30
N GLY A 365 26.74 8.67 -9.22
CA GLY A 365 26.58 9.47 -8.00
C GLY A 365 25.37 9.07 -7.14
N TYR A 366 24.70 7.95 -7.46
CA TYR A 366 23.68 7.32 -6.63
C TYR A 366 24.27 6.10 -5.98
N LEU A 367 24.02 5.96 -4.68
CA LEU A 367 24.56 4.91 -3.85
C LEU A 367 23.43 4.11 -3.24
N ASP A 368 23.72 2.85 -2.90
CA ASP A 368 22.86 2.11 -2.01
C ASP A 368 22.94 2.71 -0.61
N GLU A 369 21.78 2.89 0.00
CA GLU A 369 21.66 3.45 1.34
C GLU A 369 20.66 2.64 2.16
N ALA A 370 20.84 2.64 3.48
CA ALA A 370 19.92 1.99 4.40
C ALA A 370 19.80 2.83 5.67
N ALA A 371 18.59 2.94 6.21
CA ALA A 371 18.36 3.69 7.43
C ALA A 371 17.45 2.96 8.41
N ILE A 372 17.70 3.21 9.69
CA ILE A 372 16.81 2.87 10.80
C ILE A 372 16.39 4.17 11.47
N GLN A 373 15.09 4.43 11.48
CA GLN A 373 14.47 5.54 12.19
C GLN A 373 13.93 5.05 13.53
N PHE A 374 14.06 5.86 14.58
CA PHE A 374 13.51 5.60 15.91
C PHE A 374 12.66 6.79 16.38
N ALA A 375 11.51 6.50 16.98
CA ALA A 375 10.78 7.53 17.74
C ALA A 375 11.53 7.82 19.05
N LEU A 376 11.73 9.10 19.39
CA LEU A 376 12.43 9.47 20.63
C LEU A 376 11.61 9.23 21.89
N HIS A 377 10.29 9.20 21.76
CA HIS A 377 9.38 8.89 22.86
C HIS A 377 8.85 7.46 22.68
N PRO A 378 9.17 6.53 23.60
CA PRO A 378 8.64 5.19 23.55
C PRO A 378 7.13 5.21 23.79
N GLY A 379 6.41 4.28 23.17
CA GLY A 379 4.96 4.21 23.26
C GLY A 379 4.36 3.32 22.17
N PRO A 380 3.04 3.08 22.21
CA PRO A 380 2.36 2.35 21.15
C PRO A 380 2.39 3.16 19.84
N VAL A 381 2.23 2.47 18.71
CA VAL A 381 2.11 3.11 17.38
C VAL A 381 0.99 4.15 17.37
N ALA A 382 -0.06 3.92 18.15
CA ALA A 382 -1.17 4.84 18.33
C ALA A 382 -0.73 6.24 18.81
N ASP A 383 0.40 6.39 19.52
CA ASP A 383 0.92 7.69 19.98
C ASP A 383 2.19 8.16 19.28
N SER A 384 2.65 7.35 18.32
CA SER A 384 3.86 7.59 17.56
C SER A 384 3.86 8.93 16.83
N PRO A 385 5.05 9.50 16.56
CA PRO A 385 5.18 10.51 15.51
C PRO A 385 4.76 9.96 14.15
N PHE A 386 4.50 10.87 13.21
CA PHE A 386 4.37 10.50 11.81
C PHE A 386 5.57 9.68 11.33
N TYR A 387 5.31 8.53 10.73
CA TYR A 387 6.35 7.56 10.34
C TYR A 387 7.26 8.07 9.20
N GLY A 388 6.82 9.08 8.45
CA GLY A 388 7.66 9.76 7.46
C GLY A 388 8.49 10.87 8.10
N MET A 389 9.44 10.51 8.96
CA MET A 389 10.45 11.41 9.53
C MET A 389 9.99 12.35 10.64
N GLY A 390 9.00 11.94 11.43
CA GLY A 390 8.60 12.69 12.62
C GLY A 390 7.56 13.77 12.35
N GLU A 391 7.25 14.52 13.39
CA GLU A 391 6.42 15.72 13.32
C GLU A 391 6.86 16.74 14.36
N ARG A 392 6.34 17.96 14.29
CA ARG A 392 6.69 19.02 15.24
C ARG A 392 6.43 18.55 16.68
N LYS A 393 7.43 18.69 17.56
CA LYS A 393 7.44 18.23 18.96
C LYS A 393 7.51 16.70 19.16
N LYS A 394 7.48 15.90 18.10
CA LYS A 394 7.75 14.46 18.16
C LYS A 394 8.85 14.11 17.16
N PRO A 395 10.10 14.49 17.47
CA PRO A 395 11.24 14.19 16.62
C PRO A 395 11.51 12.69 16.55
N VAL A 396 12.25 12.32 15.50
CA VAL A 396 12.85 11.01 15.33
C VAL A 396 14.37 11.13 15.30
N ASN A 397 15.05 10.05 15.68
CA ASN A 397 16.48 9.84 15.47
C ASN A 397 16.67 8.82 14.35
N ILE A 398 17.61 9.07 13.44
CA ILE A 398 17.80 8.26 12.24
C ILE A 398 19.26 7.85 12.19
N TRP A 399 19.49 6.55 12.11
CA TRP A 399 20.78 5.94 11.78
C TRP A 399 20.81 5.68 10.30
N HIS A 400 21.76 6.26 9.58
CA HIS A 400 21.82 6.19 8.13
C HIS A 400 23.17 5.66 7.70
N TRP A 401 23.16 4.65 6.83
CA TRP A 401 24.33 4.08 6.19
C TRP A 401 24.30 4.38 4.70
N LYS A 402 25.46 4.66 4.12
CA LYS A 402 25.66 4.80 2.67
C LYS A 402 26.78 3.87 2.22
N ALA A 403 26.64 3.30 1.02
CA ALA A 403 27.64 2.45 0.40
C ALA A 403 28.87 3.25 -0.08
N ASP A 404 29.61 3.88 0.83
CA ASP A 404 30.79 4.68 0.50
C ASP A 404 32.05 3.82 0.20
N ALA A 405 33.24 4.42 0.20
CA ALA A 405 34.47 3.69 -0.10
C ALA A 405 34.93 2.66 0.96
N GLY A 406 34.29 2.58 2.13
CA GLY A 406 34.64 1.65 3.20
C GLY A 406 34.04 0.25 3.09
N GLN A 407 33.25 -0.04 2.05
CA GLN A 407 32.44 -1.26 1.99
C GLN A 407 33.17 -2.45 1.37
N ARG A 408 32.94 -3.66 1.91
CA ARG A 408 33.47 -4.91 1.33
C ARG A 408 32.53 -5.42 0.24
N ILE A 409 33.04 -5.60 -0.97
CA ILE A 409 32.29 -6.17 -2.11
C ILE A 409 32.98 -7.46 -2.54
N THR A 410 32.27 -8.59 -2.51
CA THR A 410 32.78 -9.90 -2.95
C THR A 410 31.79 -10.60 -3.88
N GLY A 411 32.31 -11.27 -4.92
CA GLY A 411 31.50 -11.93 -5.95
C GLY A 411 31.54 -11.19 -7.29
N ASN A 412 30.72 -11.64 -8.25
CA ASN A 412 30.64 -11.04 -9.59
C ASN A 412 29.32 -10.25 -9.74
N PRO A 413 29.34 -8.91 -9.72
CA PRO A 413 28.12 -8.12 -9.87
C PRO A 413 27.54 -8.26 -11.29
N ALA A 414 26.21 -8.14 -11.42
CA ALA A 414 25.52 -8.32 -12.70
C ALA A 414 25.95 -7.30 -13.78
N ARG A 415 26.52 -6.17 -13.38
CA ARG A 415 27.27 -5.25 -14.24
C ARG A 415 28.69 -5.11 -13.72
N SER A 416 29.67 -5.47 -14.54
CA SER A 416 31.07 -5.16 -14.27
C SER A 416 31.26 -3.63 -14.40
N VAL A 417 31.26 -2.91 -13.29
CA VAL A 417 31.61 -1.49 -13.28
C VAL A 417 33.04 -1.33 -12.78
N ALA A 418 33.79 -0.45 -13.44
CA ALA A 418 35.20 -0.20 -13.11
C ALA A 418 35.33 0.30 -11.68
N VAL A 419 36.15 -0.39 -10.88
CA VAL A 419 36.46 0.02 -9.51
C VAL A 419 37.31 1.28 -9.55
N ARG A 420 36.86 2.37 -8.91
CA ARG A 420 37.66 3.58 -8.74
C ARG A 420 38.88 3.31 -7.84
N SER A 421 40.05 3.83 -8.23
CA SER A 421 41.28 3.74 -7.43
C SER A 421 41.28 4.68 -6.21
N GLU A 422 40.48 5.76 -6.25
CA GLU A 422 40.39 6.74 -5.18
C GLU A 422 39.22 6.44 -4.23
N LYS A 423 39.52 6.41 -2.92
CA LYS A 423 38.50 6.24 -1.88
C LYS A 423 37.68 7.52 -1.74
N HIS A 424 36.41 7.45 -2.11
CA HIS A 424 35.44 8.52 -1.90
C HIS A 424 34.54 8.22 -0.69
N TYR A 425 34.66 9.03 0.36
CA TYR A 425 33.77 8.98 1.53
C TYR A 425 32.64 10.00 1.34
N VAL A 426 31.40 9.56 1.54
CA VAL A 426 30.22 10.41 1.30
C VAL A 426 30.08 11.48 2.38
N ASN A 427 30.59 11.21 3.58
CA ASN A 427 30.71 12.21 4.63
C ASN A 427 32.15 12.75 4.66
N PRO A 428 32.40 13.99 4.22
CA PRO A 428 33.76 14.55 4.21
C PRO A 428 34.26 14.91 5.63
N PHE A 429 33.38 14.90 6.64
CA PHE A 429 33.70 15.26 8.02
C PHE A 429 33.92 14.06 8.93
N SER A 430 33.59 12.85 8.46
CA SER A 430 33.89 11.60 9.15
C SER A 430 34.16 10.51 8.12
N GLU A 431 35.28 9.81 8.22
CA GLU A 431 35.58 8.60 7.42
C GLU A 431 34.71 7.39 7.80
N SER A 432 33.45 7.66 8.17
CA SER A 432 32.44 6.70 8.60
C SER A 432 31.36 6.57 7.52
N PRO A 433 30.97 5.34 7.17
CA PRO A 433 29.85 5.10 6.25
C PRO A 433 28.49 5.32 6.88
N VAL A 434 28.45 5.62 8.19
CA VAL A 434 27.23 5.84 8.95
C VAL A 434 27.21 7.22 9.60
N GLU A 435 26.00 7.76 9.72
CA GLU A 435 25.71 9.06 10.34
C GLU A 435 24.44 8.99 11.20
N GLU A 436 24.42 9.74 12.30
CA GLU A 436 23.24 10.03 13.10
C GLU A 436 22.60 11.33 12.65
N LEU A 437 21.29 11.28 12.40
CA LEU A 437 20.46 12.42 12.02
C LEU A 437 19.24 12.55 12.93
N ASN A 438 18.59 13.70 12.82
CA ASN A 438 17.29 13.96 13.41
C ASN A 438 16.34 14.60 12.41
N ALA A 439 15.05 14.36 12.62
CA ALA A 439 13.99 15.03 11.89
C ALA A 439 12.77 15.23 12.79
N SER A 440 11.99 16.28 12.51
CA SER A 440 10.72 16.64 13.13
C SER A 440 9.64 16.91 12.06
N GLY A 441 9.66 16.10 11.00
CA GLY A 441 8.82 16.23 9.81
C GLY A 441 9.58 16.60 8.54
N PHE A 442 8.86 16.66 7.43
CA PHE A 442 9.42 16.99 6.11
C PHE A 442 10.21 18.30 6.13
N GLY A 443 11.38 18.30 5.48
CA GLY A 443 12.25 19.47 5.36
C GLY A 443 13.10 19.82 6.59
N SER A 444 13.01 19.04 7.68
CA SER A 444 13.76 19.30 8.93
C SER A 444 14.94 18.36 9.17
N LEU A 445 15.24 17.47 8.22
CA LEU A 445 16.33 16.50 8.35
C LEU A 445 17.66 17.22 8.58
N THR A 446 18.33 16.91 9.67
CA THR A 446 19.60 17.53 10.07
C THR A 446 20.58 16.47 10.54
N VAL A 447 21.82 16.53 10.06
CA VAL A 447 22.92 15.69 10.55
C VAL A 447 23.34 16.20 11.92
N GLN A 448 23.55 15.29 12.89
CA GLN A 448 24.02 15.69 14.21
C GLN A 448 25.46 16.20 14.19
N SER A 449 25.84 17.01 15.17
CA SER A 449 27.22 17.50 15.33
C SER A 449 28.21 16.34 15.53
N LEU A 450 29.49 16.55 15.19
CA LEU A 450 30.53 15.53 15.30
C LEU A 450 30.65 14.91 16.70
N GLN A 451 30.41 15.70 17.76
CA GLN A 451 30.45 15.22 19.15
C GLN A 451 29.31 14.25 19.49
N ASN A 452 28.21 14.30 18.75
CA ASN A 452 27.05 13.44 18.94
C ASN A 452 27.02 12.27 17.96
N GLN A 453 27.99 12.14 17.05
CA GLN A 453 28.14 10.97 16.17
C GLN A 453 28.78 9.80 16.95
N GLN A 454 27.96 8.89 17.47
CA GLN A 454 28.40 7.70 18.25
C GLN A 454 28.11 6.38 17.54
N LEU A 455 27.30 6.42 16.49
CA LEU A 455 26.99 5.28 15.65
C LEU A 455 28.23 4.75 14.93
N GLN A 456 28.41 3.43 15.01
CA GLN A 456 29.39 2.70 14.23
C GLN A 456 28.66 1.79 13.24
N GLY A 457 29.24 1.56 12.08
CA GLY A 457 28.65 0.62 11.14
C GLY A 457 29.58 0.19 10.04
N GLN A 458 29.19 -0.91 9.40
CA GLN A 458 29.90 -1.47 8.25
C GLN A 458 28.90 -2.21 7.36
N GLY A 459 29.04 -2.00 6.07
CA GLY A 459 28.30 -2.71 5.03
C GLY A 459 29.22 -3.67 4.28
N ALA A 460 28.63 -4.74 3.79
CA ALA A 460 29.27 -5.66 2.88
C ALA A 460 28.26 -6.27 1.91
N TRP A 461 28.65 -6.32 0.64
CA TRP A 461 27.90 -6.98 -0.40
C TRP A 461 28.56 -8.31 -0.74
N GLN A 462 27.76 -9.38 -0.78
CA GLN A 462 28.17 -10.71 -1.22
C GLN A 462 27.01 -11.44 -1.85
N ASP A 463 27.24 -11.97 -3.06
CA ASP A 463 26.32 -12.84 -3.81
C ASP A 463 24.92 -12.24 -3.97
N GLY A 464 24.87 -11.01 -4.50
CA GLY A 464 23.59 -10.35 -4.80
C GLY A 464 22.85 -9.83 -3.57
N GLN A 465 23.54 -9.64 -2.44
CA GLN A 465 22.93 -9.19 -1.20
C GLN A 465 23.83 -8.24 -0.41
N TRP A 466 23.26 -7.12 0.00
CA TRP A 466 23.84 -6.25 1.01
C TRP A 466 23.56 -6.76 2.41
N ARG A 467 24.55 -6.57 3.29
CA ARG A 467 24.46 -6.79 4.73
C ARG A 467 25.07 -5.59 5.42
N VAL A 468 24.28 -4.87 6.21
CA VAL A 468 24.71 -3.67 6.91
C VAL A 468 24.52 -3.85 8.39
N VAL A 469 25.56 -3.59 9.17
CA VAL A 469 25.51 -3.61 10.63
C VAL A 469 25.63 -2.21 11.16
N PHE A 470 24.72 -1.85 12.06
CA PHE A 470 24.77 -0.66 12.92
C PHE A 470 25.08 -1.11 14.34
N VAL A 471 25.96 -0.41 15.05
CA VAL A 471 26.27 -0.65 16.46
C VAL A 471 26.29 0.69 17.19
N ARG A 472 25.56 0.80 18.30
CA ARG A 472 25.58 1.97 19.17
C ARG A 472 25.43 1.61 20.63
N ASP A 473 25.91 2.47 21.51
CA ASP A 473 25.64 2.39 22.94
C ASP A 473 24.14 2.58 23.19
N LEU A 474 23.59 1.81 24.14
CA LEU A 474 22.15 1.85 24.46
C LEU A 474 21.71 3.24 24.93
N VAL A 475 22.60 3.94 25.64
CA VAL A 475 22.41 5.28 26.21
C VAL A 475 23.55 6.16 25.73
N THR A 476 23.23 7.36 25.29
CA THR A 476 24.21 8.35 24.82
C THR A 476 24.04 9.68 25.57
N PRO A 477 25.02 10.60 25.52
CA PRO A 477 24.87 11.91 26.13
C PRO A 477 23.83 12.82 25.45
N SER A 478 23.52 12.58 24.18
CA SER A 478 22.60 13.40 23.39
C SER A 478 21.14 13.13 23.76
N ARG A 479 20.37 14.20 23.99
CA ARG A 479 18.90 14.12 24.18
C ARG A 479 18.14 13.94 22.86
N GLN A 480 18.82 14.10 21.74
CA GLN A 480 18.25 13.91 20.40
C GLN A 480 18.37 12.47 19.92
N ASP A 481 18.95 11.60 20.73
CA ASP A 481 19.13 10.20 20.43
C ASP A 481 18.02 9.35 21.02
N VAL A 482 17.75 8.18 20.44
CA VAL A 482 16.96 7.17 21.12
C VAL A 482 17.75 6.60 22.30
N HIS A 483 17.11 6.39 23.45
CA HIS A 483 17.73 5.76 24.63
C HIS A 483 17.08 4.42 24.90
N PHE A 484 17.80 3.33 24.63
CA PHE A 484 17.31 1.96 24.80
C PHE A 484 17.39 1.50 26.26
N LYS A 485 16.54 2.10 27.11
CA LYS A 485 16.42 1.70 28.51
C LYS A 485 15.77 0.31 28.63
N GLN A 486 16.19 -0.44 29.65
CA GLN A 486 15.71 -1.79 29.93
C GLN A 486 14.18 -1.86 30.08
N GLY A 487 13.53 -2.88 29.50
CA GLY A 487 12.09 -3.14 29.57
C GLY A 487 11.22 -2.31 28.61
N GLY A 488 11.81 -1.46 27.77
CA GLY A 488 11.08 -0.58 26.87
C GLY A 488 10.60 -1.23 25.57
N HIS A 489 9.42 -0.78 25.10
CA HIS A 489 8.98 -0.95 23.72
C HIS A 489 9.47 0.25 22.90
N PHE A 490 10.23 0.00 21.83
CA PHE A 490 10.79 1.04 20.98
C PHE A 490 10.13 0.99 19.60
N LEU A 491 9.77 2.15 19.06
CA LEU A 491 9.25 2.24 17.71
C LEU A 491 10.39 2.51 16.75
N LEU A 492 10.49 1.67 15.72
CA LEU A 492 11.46 1.82 14.64
C LEU A 492 10.84 1.58 13.26
N ALA A 493 11.37 2.25 12.25
CA ALA A 493 11.02 2.06 10.85
C ALA A 493 12.28 2.00 10.00
N PHE A 494 12.19 1.36 8.84
CA PHE A 494 13.33 1.13 7.97
C PHE A 494 13.15 1.84 6.64
N ALA A 495 14.26 2.23 6.03
CA ALA A 495 14.30 2.70 4.66
C ALA A 495 15.50 2.12 3.93
N VAL A 496 15.34 1.85 2.63
CA VAL A 496 16.41 1.40 1.74
C VAL A 496 16.32 2.19 0.43
N TRP A 497 17.48 2.60 -0.07
CA TRP A 497 17.67 3.26 -1.35
C TRP A 497 18.49 2.34 -2.23
N ASP A 498 18.02 2.13 -3.46
CA ASP A 498 18.65 1.35 -4.51
C ASP A 498 19.31 2.30 -5.53
N GLY A 499 20.63 2.27 -5.59
CA GLY A 499 21.43 3.14 -6.45
C GLY A 499 21.16 2.90 -7.94
N ALA A 500 20.92 1.66 -8.36
CA ALA A 500 20.57 1.30 -9.73
C ALA A 500 19.21 1.88 -10.15
N ASN A 501 18.29 2.02 -9.20
CA ASN A 501 17.01 2.73 -9.37
C ASN A 501 17.12 4.26 -9.23
N LYS A 502 18.34 4.80 -9.04
CA LYS A 502 18.61 6.23 -8.79
C LYS A 502 17.85 6.77 -7.59
N ASP A 503 17.73 5.94 -6.56
CA ASP A 503 17.11 6.36 -5.31
C ASP A 503 17.96 7.42 -4.61
N LYS A 504 17.30 8.45 -4.11
CA LYS A 504 17.88 9.47 -3.24
C LYS A 504 16.78 10.19 -2.49
N ASN A 505 17.08 10.73 -1.31
CA ASN A 505 16.16 11.56 -0.52
C ASN A 505 14.83 10.82 -0.23
N ALA A 506 13.70 11.30 -0.75
CA ALA A 506 12.40 10.67 -0.56
C ALA A 506 12.11 9.52 -1.54
N ASN A 507 12.90 9.40 -2.63
CA ASN A 507 12.77 8.30 -3.58
C ASN A 507 13.46 7.07 -2.99
N LYS A 508 12.68 6.20 -2.34
CA LYS A 508 13.13 5.02 -1.59
C LYS A 508 11.98 4.07 -1.30
N VAL A 509 12.31 2.92 -0.71
CA VAL A 509 11.33 2.02 -0.09
C VAL A 509 11.37 2.16 1.44
N VAL A 510 10.21 2.11 2.11
CA VAL A 510 10.08 2.30 3.56
C VAL A 510 9.19 1.26 4.21
N SER A 511 9.43 0.95 5.49
CA SER A 511 8.47 0.22 6.32
C SER A 511 7.52 1.18 7.03
N PHE A 512 6.36 0.68 7.44
CA PHE A 512 5.61 1.30 8.53
C PHE A 512 6.31 1.05 9.89
N TRP A 513 5.86 1.71 10.95
CA TRP A 513 6.37 1.50 12.30
C TRP A 513 6.35 0.02 12.70
N LYS A 514 7.44 -0.44 13.31
CA LYS A 514 7.60 -1.72 13.97
C LYS A 514 7.88 -1.47 15.45
N THR A 515 7.60 -2.48 16.26
CA THR A 515 7.95 -2.47 17.69
C THR A 515 9.17 -3.33 17.89
N LEU A 516 10.17 -2.81 18.60
CA LEU A 516 11.31 -3.54 19.13
C LEU A 516 11.12 -3.75 20.62
N VAL A 517 11.38 -4.98 21.06
CA VAL A 517 11.45 -5.37 22.47
C VAL A 517 12.89 -5.77 22.76
N LEU A 518 13.47 -5.22 23.83
CA LEU A 518 14.76 -5.67 24.35
C LEU A 518 14.49 -6.83 25.32
N ASN A 519 15.04 -8.00 25.03
CA ASN A 519 14.90 -9.13 25.93
C ASN A 519 15.76 -8.90 27.20
N HIS A 520 15.23 -9.30 28.34
CA HIS A 520 16.06 -9.52 29.52
C HIS A 520 16.68 -10.91 29.43
N ASP A 521 17.69 -11.22 30.25
CA ASP A 521 18.23 -12.59 30.30
C ASP A 521 17.04 -13.55 30.42
N GLU A 522 16.89 -14.45 29.45
CA GLU A 522 16.21 -15.70 29.74
C GLU A 522 17.07 -16.35 30.82
N SER A 523 16.58 -16.37 32.05
CA SER A 523 16.84 -17.52 32.89
C SER A 523 16.54 -18.72 32.01
N ALA A 524 17.59 -19.44 31.63
CA ALA A 524 17.50 -20.68 30.87
C ALA A 524 16.36 -21.56 31.43
N PRO A 525 15.63 -22.30 30.58
CA PRO A 525 14.59 -23.20 31.06
C PRO A 525 15.08 -24.14 32.15
#